data_AF-A0A2E6PST8-F1
#
_entry.id   AF-A0A2E6PST8-F1
#
_cell.length_a   1.000
_cell.length_b   1.000
_cell.length_c   1.000
_cell.angle_alpha   90.00
_cell.angle_beta   90.00
_cell.angle_gamma   90.00
#
_symmetry.space_group_name_H-M   'P 1'
#
loop_
_entity.id
_entity.type
_entity.pdbx_description
1 polymer ?
#
loop_
_entity_poly.entity_id
_entity_poly.type
_entity_poly.pdbx_seq_one_letter_code
_entity_poly.pdbx_strand_id
1 'polypeptide(L)'
;MTNLEITLSIILSISLLINVGLGIYARAAIVRLLSVADELYDLREMSNSLVNHLQSIYEMELFYGDETLKSLMEHSRSFAEQMDTFEYIFGLVEKDDITTTEEDETETS
;
A
#
# COMPACT_ATOMS: atom_id res chain seq x y z
N MET A 1 27.38 -0.87 -44.19
CA MET A 1 26.09 -0.83 -43.49
C MET A 1 25.14 -0.02 -44.34
N THR A 2 23.99 -0.57 -44.69
CA THR A 2 22.98 0.16 -45.45
C THR A 2 22.32 1.20 -44.53
N ASN A 3 21.88 2.33 -45.07
CA ASN A 3 21.23 3.40 -44.28
C ASN A 3 20.01 2.88 -43.48
N LEU A 4 19.38 1.80 -43.96
CA LEU A 4 18.24 1.14 -43.34
C LEU A 4 18.65 0.32 -42.11
N GLU A 5 19.79 -0.37 -42.14
CA GLU A 5 20.34 -1.08 -40.96
C GLU A 5 20.64 -0.12 -39.81
N ILE A 6 21.19 1.06 -40.12
CA ILE A 6 21.55 2.07 -39.13
C ILE A 6 20.29 2.65 -38.47
N THR A 7 19.26 3.01 -39.25
CA THR A 7 18.02 3.56 -38.69
C THR A 7 17.27 2.54 -37.83
N LEU A 8 17.22 1.27 -38.26
CA LEU A 8 16.57 0.20 -37.49
C LEU A 8 17.30 -0.07 -36.17
N SER A 9 18.64 -0.08 -36.18
CA SER A 9 19.46 -0.29 -34.99
C SER A 9 19.29 0.83 -33.95
N ILE A 10 19.17 2.08 -34.39
CA ILE A 10 18.93 3.23 -33.51
C ILE A 10 17.54 3.12 -32.86
N ILE A 11 16.50 2.83 -33.65
CA ILE A 11 15.13 2.67 -33.14
C ILE A 11 15.05 1.53 -32.12
N LEU A 12 15.69 0.39 -32.42
CA LEU A 12 15.73 -0.75 -31.50
C LEU A 12 16.44 -0.40 -30.19
N SER A 13 17.58 0.28 -30.27
CA SER A 13 18.34 0.71 -29.08
C SER A 13 17.53 1.67 -28.20
N ILE A 14 16.81 2.62 -28.79
CA ILE A 14 15.94 3.54 -28.06
C ILE A 14 14.77 2.78 -27.42
N SER A 15 14.15 1.87 -28.15
CA SER A 15 13.06 1.04 -27.63
C SER A 15 13.51 0.20 -26.44
N LEU A 16 14.70 -0.41 -26.51
CA LEU A 16 15.28 -1.16 -25.41
C LEU A 16 15.46 -0.29 -24.17
N LEU A 17 16.05 0.91 -24.32
CA LEU A 17 16.25 1.85 -23.21
C LEU A 17 14.93 2.27 -22.56
N ILE A 18 13.90 2.53 -23.36
CA ILE A 18 12.57 2.88 -22.85
C ILE A 18 11.99 1.72 -22.06
N ASN A 19 12.04 0.48 -22.57
CA ASN A 19 11.50 -0.69 -21.88
C ASN A 19 12.22 -0.95 -20.54
N VAL A 20 13.55 -0.84 -20.52
CA VAL A 20 14.34 -0.97 -19.28
C VAL A 20 13.96 0.13 -18.29
N GLY A 21 13.87 1.38 -18.76
CA GLY A 21 13.43 2.50 -17.94
C GLY A 21 12.02 2.30 -17.38
N LEU A 22 11.10 1.76 -18.18
CA LEU A 22 9.74 1.44 -17.79
C LEU A 22 9.71 0.36 -16.69
N GLY A 23 10.54 -0.68 -16.83
CA GLY A 23 10.67 -1.74 -15.83
C GLY A 23 11.16 -1.21 -14.48
N ILE A 24 12.19 -0.36 -14.48
CA ILE A 24 12.70 0.27 -13.26
C ILE A 24 11.64 1.18 -12.63
N TYR A 25 10.96 1.98 -13.45
CA TYR A 25 9.91 2.88 -12.97
C TYR A 25 8.73 2.10 -12.39
N ALA A 26 8.28 1.03 -13.06
CA ALA A 26 7.22 0.17 -12.58
C ALA A 26 7.59 -0.44 -11.22
N ARG A 27 8.81 -0.95 -11.07
CA ARG A 27 9.29 -1.50 -9.79
C ARG A 27 9.32 -0.44 -8.69
N ALA A 28 9.79 0.77 -9.00
CA ALA A 28 9.80 1.88 -8.05
C ALA A 28 8.37 2.34 -7.66
N ALA A 29 7.43 2.33 -8.61
CA ALA A 29 6.05 2.68 -8.36
C ALA A 29 5.35 1.65 -7.47
N ILE A 30 5.59 0.35 -7.70
CA ILE A 30 5.06 -0.74 -6.86
C ILE A 30 5.54 -0.59 -5.42
N VAL A 31 6.86 -0.44 -5.20
CA VAL A 31 7.40 -0.27 -3.83
C VAL A 31 6.77 0.92 -3.11
N ARG A 32 6.58 2.05 -3.80
CA ARG A 32 5.92 3.23 -3.21
C ARG A 32 4.46 2.94 -2.85
N LEU A 33 3.74 2.23 -3.71
CA LEU A 33 2.36 1.85 -3.44
C LEU A 33 2.26 0.90 -2.24
N LEU A 34 3.21 -0.02 -2.10
CA LEU A 34 3.29 -0.91 -0.94
C LEU A 34 3.52 -0.11 0.35
N SER A 35 4.48 0.82 0.36
CA SER A 35 4.71 1.67 1.55
C SER A 35 3.50 2.52 1.92
N VAL A 36 2.79 3.07 0.93
CA VAL A 36 1.55 3.82 1.19
C VAL A 36 0.46 2.92 1.76
N ALA A 37 0.38 1.67 1.31
CA ALA A 37 -0.57 0.71 1.85
C ALA A 37 -0.23 0.34 3.31
N ASP A 38 1.05 0.18 3.67
CA ASP A 38 1.45 -0.05 5.07
C ASP A 38 1.03 1.13 5.96
N GLU A 39 1.33 2.36 5.55
CA GLU A 39 0.93 3.56 6.31
C GLU A 39 -0.60 3.68 6.47
N LEU A 40 -1.35 3.25 5.45
CA LEU A 40 -2.82 3.22 5.49
C LEU A 40 -3.35 2.10 6.40
N TYR A 41 -2.62 0.98 6.54
CA TYR A 41 -2.95 -0.06 7.51
C TYR A 41 -2.79 0.46 8.95
N ASP A 42 -1.67 1.13 9.23
CA ASP A 42 -1.43 1.75 10.54
C ASP A 42 -2.52 2.79 10.86
N LEU A 43 -2.94 3.59 9.86
CA LEU A 43 -4.02 4.56 10.02
C LEU A 43 -5.35 3.89 10.37
N ARG A 44 -5.66 2.74 9.75
CA ARG A 44 -6.84 1.94 10.07
C ARG A 44 -6.78 1.44 11.52
N GLU A 45 -5.65 0.91 11.97
CA GLU A 45 -5.49 0.44 13.34
C GLU A 45 -5.68 1.59 14.34
N MET A 46 -5.10 2.75 14.06
CA MET A 46 -5.29 3.95 14.88
C MET A 46 -6.75 4.41 14.92
N SER A 47 -7.47 4.34 13.80
CA SER A 47 -8.91 4.63 13.74
C SER A 47 -9.74 3.67 14.60
N ASN A 48 -9.45 2.36 14.54
CA ASN A 48 -10.11 1.37 15.39
C ASN A 48 -9.80 1.58 16.88
N SER A 49 -8.56 1.92 17.21
CA SER A 49 -8.16 2.28 18.58
C SER A 49 -8.93 3.50 19.11
N LEU A 50 -9.13 4.52 18.28
CA LEU A 50 -9.95 5.69 18.63
C LEU A 50 -11.40 5.31 18.94
N VAL A 51 -12.02 4.48 18.11
CA VAL A 51 -13.40 4.00 18.34
C VAL A 51 -13.51 3.24 19.66
N ASN A 52 -12.56 2.34 19.93
CA ASN A 52 -12.53 1.58 21.18
C ASN A 52 -12.36 2.48 22.41
N HIS A 53 -11.51 3.52 22.30
CA HIS A 53 -11.32 4.48 23.37
C HIS A 53 -12.58 5.32 23.63
N LEU A 54 -13.24 5.81 22.57
CA LEU A 54 -14.49 6.54 22.68
C LEU A 54 -15.60 5.68 23.28
N GLN A 55 -15.69 4.41 22.90
CA GLN A 55 -16.63 3.46 23.49
C GLN A 55 -16.36 3.28 24.98
N SER A 56 -15.10 3.09 25.38
CA SER A 56 -14.73 2.99 26.80
C SER A 56 -15.09 4.24 27.61
N ILE A 57 -15.00 5.44 27.02
CA ILE A 57 -15.39 6.69 27.69
C ILE A 57 -16.92 6.80 27.77
N TYR A 58 -17.64 6.44 26.70
CA TYR A 58 -19.11 6.48 26.67
C TYR A 58 -19.74 5.53 27.70
N GLU A 59 -19.09 4.40 27.97
CA GLU A 59 -19.49 3.43 29.01
C GLU A 59 -19.20 3.91 30.44
N MET A 60 -18.48 5.03 30.63
CA MET A 60 -18.27 5.61 31.96
C MET A 60 -19.52 6.32 32.46
N GLU A 61 -19.81 6.15 33.74
CA GLU A 61 -21.02 6.64 34.43
C GLU A 61 -21.26 8.15 34.28
N LEU A 62 -20.20 8.95 34.06
CA LEU A 62 -20.28 10.40 33.92
C LEU A 62 -20.73 10.87 32.52
N PHE A 63 -20.54 10.04 31.50
CA PHE A 63 -20.77 10.36 30.09
C PHE A 63 -21.91 9.54 29.46
N TYR A 64 -22.48 8.63 30.24
CA TYR A 64 -23.60 7.79 29.83
C TYR A 64 -24.84 8.66 29.53
N GLY A 65 -25.32 8.59 28.29
CA GLY A 65 -26.46 9.40 27.83
C GLY A 65 -26.09 10.76 27.23
N ASP A 66 -24.81 11.08 27.05
CA ASP A 66 -24.39 12.24 26.27
C ASP A 66 -24.62 11.98 24.75
N GLU A 67 -25.56 12.71 24.16
CA GLU A 67 -25.90 12.61 22.73
C GLU A 67 -24.76 13.07 21.80
N THR A 68 -23.90 13.99 22.25
CA THR A 68 -22.76 14.48 21.46
C THR A 68 -21.68 13.41 21.39
N LEU A 69 -21.35 12.79 22.53
CA LEU A 69 -20.37 11.71 22.60
C LEU A 69 -20.85 10.47 21.84
N LYS A 70 -22.16 10.17 21.90
CA LYS A 70 -22.77 9.11 21.10
C LYS A 70 -22.64 9.38 19.60
N SER A 71 -22.99 10.59 19.14
CA SER A 71 -22.86 10.97 17.73
C SER A 71 -21.39 10.92 17.27
N LEU A 72 -20.45 11.34 18.13
CA LEU A 72 -19.03 11.26 17.83
C LEU A 72 -18.56 9.80 17.70
N MET A 73 -18.98 8.91 18.59
CA MET A 73 -18.68 7.48 18.53
C MET A 73 -19.25 6.85 17.24
N GLU A 74 -20.49 7.19 16.86
CA GLU A 74 -21.11 6.73 15.61
C GLU A 74 -20.34 7.22 14.37
N HIS A 75 -19.94 8.50 14.33
CA HIS A 75 -19.11 9.03 13.25
C HIS A 75 -17.72 8.37 13.18
N SER A 76 -17.06 8.17 14.31
CA SER A 76 -15.76 7.49 14.36
C SER A 76 -15.87 6.03 13.90
N ARG A 77 -16.96 5.33 14.25
CA ARG A 77 -17.24 3.97 13.77
C ARG A 77 -17.45 3.95 12.25
N SER A 78 -18.26 4.86 11.72
CA SER A 78 -18.47 4.97 10.28
C SER A 78 -17.19 5.31 9.51
N PHE A 79 -16.30 6.10 10.09
CA PHE A 79 -14.98 6.38 9.53
C PHE A 79 -14.08 5.13 9.52
N ALA A 80 -14.05 4.37 10.61
CA ALA A 80 -13.30 3.11 10.69
C ALA A 80 -13.82 2.06 9.68
N GLU A 81 -15.14 1.94 9.50
CA GLU A 81 -15.74 1.05 8.50
C GLU A 81 -15.39 1.47 7.05
N GLN A 82 -15.28 2.78 6.78
CA GLN A 82 -14.77 3.25 5.49
C GLN A 82 -13.30 2.90 5.29
N MET A 83 -12.49 2.91 6.36
CA MET A 83 -11.09 2.48 6.32
C MET A 83 -10.97 0.98 5.99
N ASP A 84 -11.91 0.14 6.46
CA ASP A 84 -11.98 -1.29 6.10
C ASP A 84 -12.20 -1.52 4.60
N THR A 85 -12.81 -0.58 3.87
CA THR A 85 -13.00 -0.72 2.42
C THR A 85 -11.66 -0.73 1.64
N PHE A 86 -10.59 -0.22 2.24
CA PHE A 86 -9.24 -0.25 1.65
C PHE A 86 -8.50 -1.59 1.88
N GLU A 87 -9.11 -2.56 2.58
CA GLU A 87 -8.54 -3.88 2.89
C GLU A 87 -8.01 -4.65 1.67
N TYR A 88 -8.65 -4.50 0.50
CA TYR A 88 -8.17 -5.12 -0.74
C TYR A 88 -6.76 -4.68 -1.14
N ILE A 89 -6.35 -3.44 -0.81
CA ILE A 89 -5.00 -2.95 -1.08
C ILE A 89 -4.00 -3.55 -0.08
N PHE A 90 -4.40 -3.73 1.18
CA PHE A 90 -3.54 -4.29 2.24
C PHE A 90 -3.19 -5.77 2.02
N GLY A 91 -4.15 -6.60 1.60
CA GLY A 91 -3.90 -8.02 1.35
C GLY A 91 -2.95 -8.32 0.19
N LEU A 92 -2.71 -7.34 -0.69
CA LEU A 92 -1.70 -7.45 -1.75
C LEU A 92 -0.28 -7.19 -1.23
N VAL A 93 -0.13 -6.43 -0.14
CA VAL A 93 1.15 -6.03 0.43
C VAL A 93 1.74 -7.12 1.31
N GLU A 94 0.92 -7.68 2.20
CA GLU A 94 1.32 -8.78 3.09
C GLU A 94 1.78 -10.04 2.31
N LYS A 95 1.28 -10.19 1.08
CA LYS A 95 1.64 -11.33 0.21
C LYS A 95 2.98 -11.17 -0.50
N ASP A 96 3.47 -9.95 -0.67
CA ASP A 96 4.72 -9.66 -1.39
C ASP A 96 5.98 -9.75 -0.52
N ASP A 97 5.84 -9.76 0.82
CA ASP A 97 6.95 -9.96 1.77
C ASP A 97 7.61 -11.35 1.72
N ILE A 98 7.09 -12.29 0.91
CA ILE A 98 7.58 -13.68 0.81
C ILE A 98 8.41 -13.94 -0.47
N THR A 99 8.68 -12.93 -1.31
CA THR A 99 9.38 -13.17 -2.59
C THR A 99 10.62 -12.30 -2.83
N THR A 100 11.48 -12.14 -1.84
CA THR A 100 12.89 -11.74 -2.10
C THR A 100 13.86 -12.35 -1.08
N THR A 101 13.96 -13.67 -0.98
CA THR A 101 15.23 -14.34 -0.61
C THR A 101 15.23 -15.77 -1.15
N GLU A 102 16.38 -16.17 -1.69
CA GLU A 102 16.86 -17.54 -2.01
C GLU A 102 16.75 -18.03 -3.47
N GLU A 103 17.88 -18.61 -3.91
CA GLU A 103 18.29 -19.13 -5.24
C GLU A 103 18.99 -18.07 -6.14
N ASP A 104 20.31 -18.00 -6.27
CA ASP A 104 21.26 -19.11 -6.51
C ASP A 104 22.72 -18.71 -6.14
N GLU A 105 23.20 -19.20 -4.99
CA GLU A 105 24.63 -19.44 -4.76
C GLU A 105 24.91 -20.91 -5.13
N THR A 106 25.30 -21.17 -6.38
CA THR A 106 25.97 -22.43 -6.74
C THR A 106 27.27 -22.16 -7.49
N GLU A 107 28.36 -22.38 -6.73
CA GLU A 107 29.62 -23.01 -7.15
C GLU A 107 30.10 -22.78 -8.59
N THR A 108 31.12 -21.93 -8.77
CA THR A 108 32.06 -22.07 -9.89
C THR A 108 33.37 -22.65 -9.35
N SER A 109 33.77 -23.77 -9.96
CA SER A 109 34.89 -24.68 -9.66
C SER A 109 36.27 -24.06 -9.58
#